data_AF-A0A925MS68-F1
#
_entry.id   AF-A0A925MS68-F1
#
_cell.length_a   1.000
_cell.length_b   1.000
_cell.length_c   1.000
_cell.angle_alpha   90.00
_cell.angle_beta   90.00
_cell.angle_gamma   90.00
#
_symmetry.space_group_name_H-M   'P 1'
#
loop_
_entity.id
_entity.type
_entity.pdbx_description
1 polymer ?
#
loop_
_entity_poly.entity_id
_entity_poly.type
_entity_poly.pdbx_seq_one_letter_code
_entity_poly.pdbx_strand_id
1 'polypeptide(L)' 'MNTNDPGSVLTDKNRAALEALAREIAAPVNEVEEIYLAEHAKLYSTARIKTYVSVFANRRVRSVFEMRHNLQRENVGRA' A
#
# COMPACT_ATOMS: atom_id res chain seq x y z
N MET A 1 -13.24 -22.56 8.36
CA MET A 1 -12.53 -21.29 8.09
C MET A 1 -13.13 -20.70 6.83
N ASN A 2 -13.86 -19.58 6.96
CA ASN A 2 -14.62 -18.96 5.87
C ASN A 2 -13.72 -17.99 5.12
N THR A 3 -13.41 -18.24 3.85
CA THR A 3 -12.38 -17.53 3.06
C THR A 3 -12.84 -16.17 2.51
N ASN A 4 -13.96 -15.64 3.00
CA ASN A 4 -14.60 -14.42 2.48
C ASN A 4 -14.62 -13.25 3.48
N ASP A 5 -13.82 -13.32 4.55
CA ASP A 5 -13.67 -12.21 5.49
C ASP A 5 -12.58 -11.22 5.01
N PRO A 6 -12.95 -9.97 4.64
CA PRO A 6 -11.98 -8.93 4.28
C PRO A 6 -11.11 -8.45 5.46
N GLY A 7 -11.36 -8.91 6.70
CA GLY A 7 -10.52 -8.62 7.85
C GLY A 7 -9.15 -9.32 7.86
N SER A 8 -8.95 -10.37 7.04
CA SER A 8 -7.70 -11.15 6.97
C SER A 8 -6.94 -10.96 5.64
N VAL A 9 -6.86 -9.72 5.14
CA VAL A 9 -6.17 -9.39 3.87
C VAL A 9 -4.63 -9.48 3.99
N LEU A 10 -4.11 -9.37 5.21
CA LEU A 10 -2.68 -9.49 5.50
C LEU A 10 -2.32 -10.96 5.75
N THR A 11 -2.03 -11.69 4.67
CA THR A 11 -1.31 -12.96 4.78
C THR A 11 0.14 -12.69 5.24
N ASP A 12 0.80 -13.67 5.87
CA ASP A 12 2.21 -13.53 6.27
C ASP A 12 3.13 -13.17 5.10
N LYS A 13 2.80 -13.65 3.89
CA LYS A 13 3.49 -13.30 2.65
C LYS A 13 3.29 -11.83 2.27
N ASN A 14 2.08 -11.29 2.43
CA ASN A 14 1.81 -9.88 2.19
C ASN A 14 2.53 -9.00 3.21
N ARG A 15 2.60 -9.41 4.49
CA ARG A 15 3.32 -8.68 5.52
C ARG A 15 4.82 -8.57 5.22
N ALA A 16 5.47 -9.68 4.89
CA ALA A 16 6.89 -9.67 4.52
C ALA A 16 7.18 -8.76 3.29
N ALA A 17 6.25 -8.72 2.32
CA ALA A 17 6.35 -7.84 1.16
C ALA A 17 6.18 -6.36 1.55
N LEU A 18 5.28 -6.04 2.48
CA LEU A 18 5.08 -4.68 2.97
C LEU A 18 6.25 -4.19 3.82
N GLU A 19 6.85 -5.05 4.64
CA GLU A 19 8.08 -4.72 5.36
C GLU A 19 9.26 -4.46 4.42
N ALA A 20 9.40 -5.28 3.37
CA ALA A 20 10.41 -5.05 2.34
C ALA A 20 10.18 -3.73 1.61
N LEU A 21 8.92 -3.42 1.27
CA LEU A 21 8.54 -2.17 0.66
C LEU A 21 8.84 -0.97 1.56
N ALA A 22 8.49 -1.05 2.86
CA ALA A 22 8.75 -0.01 3.84
C ALA A 22 10.26 0.31 3.96
N ARG A 23 11.11 -0.72 3.96
CA ARG A 23 12.57 -0.54 3.92
C ARG A 23 13.04 0.14 2.63
N GLU A 24 12.49 -0.25 1.48
CA GLU A 24 12.88 0.30 0.18
C GLU A 24 12.54 1.79 0.05
N ILE A 25 11.37 2.21 0.53
CA ILE A 25 10.91 3.59 0.44
C ILE A 25 11.24 4.43 1.68
N ALA A 26 12.02 3.87 2.61
CA ALA A 26 12.39 4.49 3.89
C ALA A 26 11.18 5.06 4.67
N ALA A 27 10.10 4.28 4.76
CA ALA A 27 8.87 4.66 5.44
C ALA A 27 8.56 3.76 6.65
N PRO A 28 7.80 4.25 7.63
CA PRO A 28 7.29 3.42 8.72
C PRO A 28 6.39 2.28 8.21
N VAL A 29 6.60 1.06 8.72
CA VAL A 29 5.83 -0.13 8.30
C VAL A 29 4.33 0.04 8.56
N ASN A 30 3.95 0.64 9.69
CA ASN A 30 2.55 0.90 10.03
C ASN A 30 1.86 1.81 9.00
N GLU A 31 2.56 2.83 8.51
CA GLU A 31 2.00 3.75 7.50
C GLU A 31 1.85 3.06 6.13
N VAL A 32 2.82 2.21 5.78
CA VAL A 32 2.76 1.37 4.58
C VAL A 32 1.58 0.38 4.64
N GLU A 33 1.36 -0.24 5.80
CA GLU A 33 0.24 -1.16 6.03
C GLU A 33 -1.12 -0.44 5.92
N GLU A 34 -1.26 0.73 6.54
CA GLU A 34 -2.50 1.53 6.48
C GLU A 34 -2.85 1.92 5.05
N ILE A 35 -1.88 2.44 4.29
CA ILE A 35 -2.09 2.82 2.88
C ILE A 35 -2.41 1.58 2.04
N TYR A 36 -1.71 0.48 2.27
CA TYR A 36 -1.97 -0.78 1.56
C TYR A 36 -3.40 -1.26 1.80
N LEU A 37 -3.86 -1.31 3.05
CA LEU A 37 -5.20 -1.77 3.41
C LEU A 37 -6.28 -0.87 2.79
N ALA A 38 -6.10 0.45 2.85
CA ALA A 38 -7.02 1.40 2.25
C ALA A 38 -7.11 1.23 0.72
N GLU A 39 -5.97 1.13 0.03
CA GLU A 39 -5.95 0.97 -1.43
C GLU A 39 -6.43 -0.42 -1.87
N HIS A 40 -6.07 -1.46 -1.11
CA HIS A 40 -6.56 -2.81 -1.33
C HIS A 40 -8.09 -2.85 -1.21
N ALA A 41 -8.67 -2.28 -0.15
CA ALA A 41 -10.13 -2.26 0.03
C ALA A 41 -10.84 -1.52 -1.12
N LYS A 42 -10.32 -0.36 -1.54
CA LYS A 42 -10.85 0.40 -2.69
C LYS A 42 -10.82 -0.42 -3.98
N LEU A 43 -9.67 -1.01 -4.30
CA LEU A 43 -9.50 -1.85 -5.50
C LEU A 43 -10.35 -3.10 -5.43
N TYR A 44 -10.42 -3.74 -4.26
CA TYR A 44 -11.22 -4.94 -4.07
C TYR A 44 -12.71 -4.64 -4.22
N SER A 45 -13.22 -3.50 -3.77
CA SER A 45 -14.65 -3.17 -3.91
C SER A 45 -15.11 -3.02 -5.37
N THR A 46 -14.22 -2.63 -6.27
CA THR A 46 -14.56 -2.27 -7.66
C THR A 46 -14.06 -3.27 -8.71
N ALA A 47 -13.00 -4.04 -8.42
CA ALA A 47 -12.39 -4.93 -9.38
C ALA A 47 -13.28 -6.13 -9.71
N ARG A 48 -13.50 -6.40 -11.01
CA ARG A 48 -14.17 -7.64 -11.45
C ARG A 48 -13.31 -8.89 -11.23
N ILE A 49 -11.98 -8.76 -11.37
CA ILE A 49 -11.00 -9.83 -11.18
C ILE A 49 -10.15 -9.51 -9.95
N LYS A 50 -10.21 -10.36 -8.93
CA LYS A 50 -9.55 -10.10 -7.63
C LYS A 50 -8.07 -10.51 -7.58
N THR A 51 -7.63 -11.37 -8.49
CA THR A 51 -6.29 -12.00 -8.50
C THR A 51 -5.14 -11.01 -8.44
N TYR A 52 -5.29 -9.82 -9.01
CA TYR A 52 -4.23 -8.82 -9.11
C TYR A 52 -4.37 -7.65 -8.13
N VAL A 53 -5.39 -7.65 -7.28
CA VAL A 53 -5.68 -6.52 -6.37
C VAL A 53 -4.48 -6.22 -5.46
N SER A 54 -3.86 -7.26 -4.88
CA SER A 54 -2.69 -7.09 -4.01
C SER A 54 -1.47 -6.49 -4.73
N VAL A 55 -1.28 -6.78 -6.02
CA VAL A 55 -0.18 -6.21 -6.82
C VAL A 55 -0.45 -4.73 -7.08
N PHE A 56 -1.69 -4.38 -7.46
CA PHE A 56 -2.07 -2.98 -7.69
C PHE A 56 -2.03 -2.16 -6.40
N ALA A 57 -2.44 -2.72 -5.27
CA ALA A 57 -2.34 -2.06 -3.97
C ALA A 57 -0.88 -1.73 -3.61
N ASN A 58 0.04 -2.69 -3.76
CA ASN A 58 1.48 -2.45 -3.55
C ASN A 58 2.04 -1.34 -4.44
N ARG A 59 1.65 -1.30 -5.72
CA ARG A 59 2.06 -0.22 -6.64
C ARG A 59 1.55 1.14 -6.19
N ARG A 60 0.31 1.22 -5.71
CA ARG A 60 -0.26 2.49 -5.23
C ARG A 60 0.42 3.02 -3.98
N VAL A 61 0.83 2.15 -3.06
CA VAL A 61 1.63 2.58 -1.90
C VAL A 61 2.87 3.34 -2.35
N ARG A 62 3.64 2.81 -3.31
CA ARG A 62 4.82 3.47 -3.87
C ARG A 62 4.49 4.86 -4.43
N SER A 63 3.47 4.94 -5.28
CA SER A 63 3.06 6.20 -5.89
C SER A 63 2.64 7.25 -4.86
N VAL A 64 1.98 6.85 -3.76
CA VAL A 64 1.62 7.75 -2.67
C VAL A 64 2.86 8.34 -2.00
N PHE A 65 3.88 7.52 -1.71
CA PHE A 65 5.13 8.01 -1.12
C PHE A 65 5.98 8.85 -2.07
N GLU A 66 6.08 8.46 -3.34
CA GLU A 66 6.75 9.26 -4.37
C GLU A 66 6.11 10.65 -4.50
N MET A 67 4.78 10.71 -4.54
CA MET A 67 4.05 11.99 -4.58
C MET A 67 4.32 12.83 -3.34
N ARG A 68 4.28 12.24 -2.14
CA ARG A 68 4.55 12.96 -0.88
C ARG A 68 5.97 13.52 -0.83
N HIS A 69 6.96 12.74 -1.25
CA HIS A 69 8.34 13.16 -1.28
C HIS A 69 8.57 14.28 -2.31
N ASN A 70 7.94 14.21 -3.48
CA ASN A 70 8.00 15.28 -4.47
C ASN A 70 7.37 16.58 -3.95
N LEU A 71 6.21 16.50 -3.29
CA LEU A 71 5.56 17.66 -2.66
C LEU A 71 6.43 18.29 -1.56
N GLN A 72 7.13 17.47 -0.77
CA GLN A 72 8.07 17.97 0.24
C GLN A 72 9.25 18.71 -0.40
N ARG A 73 9.82 18.21 -1.49
CA ARG A 73 10.92 18.86 -2.22
C ARG A 73 10.50 20.21 -2.82
N GLU A 74 9.31 20.28 -3.41
CA GLU A 74 8.78 21.53 -3.99
C GLU A 74 8.53 22.60 -2.93
N ASN A 75 8.10 22.21 -1.72
CA ASN A 75 7.89 23.15 -0.61
C ASN A 75 9.20 23.67 0.00
N VAL A 76 10.27 22.86 0.03
CA VAL A 76 11.59 23.31 0.51
C VAL A 76 12.26 24.28 -0.47
N GLY A 77 12.02 24.13 -1.77
CA GLY A 77 12.59 25.03 -2.80
C GLY A 77 11.91 26.40 -2.92
N ARG A 78 10.84 26.66 -2.15
CA ARG A 78 10.07 27.91 -2.16
C ARG A 78 10.14 28.70 -0.84
N ALA A 79 10.86 28.18 0.16
CA ALA A 79 11.03 28.81 1.47
C ALA A 79 12.29 29.68 1.52
#